data_AF-A0A7V9ZJH1-F1
#
_entry.id   AF-A0A7V9ZJH1-F1
#
_cell.length_a   1.000
_cell.length_b   1.000
_cell.length_c   1.000
_cell.angle_alpha   90.00
_cell.angle_beta   90.00
_cell.angle_gamma   90.00
#
_symmetry.space_group_name_H-M   'P 1'
#
loop_
_entity.id
_entity.type
_entity.pdbx_description
1 polymer ?
#
loop_
_entity_poly.entity_id
_entity_poly.type
_entity_poly.pdbx_seq_one_letter_code
_entity_poly.pdbx_strand_id
1 'polypeptide(L)'
;FRAAEPVDGIELMRKRRGGLGDDRLLASGPARLAQALGISREHNGTSVLRGGSVHLYEDDLTDRLRSGPVSQTTRIGLGVGKGDSLAWRWVVPGHPHASRRR
;
A
#
# COMPACT_ATOMS: atom_id res chain seq x y z
N PHE A 1 -4.08 -2.11 -3.59
CA PHE A 1 -2.93 -1.48 -2.90
C PHE A 1 -1.89 -2.53 -2.51
N ARG A 2 -0.58 -2.22 -2.56
CA ARG A 2 0.51 -3.17 -2.18
C ARG A 2 1.38 -2.69 -1.03
N ALA A 3 1.53 -1.38 -0.87
CA ALA A 3 2.16 -0.75 0.27
C ALA A 3 1.63 0.69 0.38
N ALA A 4 1.81 1.32 1.53
CA ALA A 4 1.54 2.74 1.74
C ALA A 4 2.54 3.34 2.75
N GLU A 5 2.75 4.65 2.67
CA GLU A 5 3.41 5.44 3.71
C GLU A 5 2.37 5.82 4.78
N PRO A 6 2.59 5.45 6.05
CA PRO A 6 1.79 5.96 7.15
C PRO A 6 2.04 7.46 7.35
N VAL A 7 0.99 8.28 7.23
CA VAL A 7 1.06 9.74 7.45
C VAL A 7 0.31 10.21 8.70
N ASP A 8 -0.62 9.38 9.20
CA ASP A 8 -1.40 9.65 10.40
C ASP A 8 -1.82 8.32 11.06
N GLY A 9 -2.25 8.37 12.33
CA GLY A 9 -2.71 7.20 13.09
C GLY A 9 -1.63 6.17 13.38
N ILE A 10 -0.35 6.57 13.36
CA ILE A 10 0.82 5.68 13.45
C ILE A 10 0.78 4.82 14.72
N GLU A 11 0.46 5.39 15.88
CA GLU A 11 0.36 4.64 17.15
C GLU A 11 -0.71 3.54 17.09
N LEU A 12 -1.85 3.82 16.48
CA LEU A 12 -2.91 2.82 16.27
C LEU A 12 -2.42 1.71 15.33
N MET A 13 -1.71 2.08 14.26
CA MET A 13 -1.10 1.11 13.36
C MET A 13 -0.07 0.25 14.09
N ARG A 14 0.83 0.83 14.89
CA ARG A 14 1.80 0.10 15.73
C ARG A 14 1.10 -0.90 16.64
N LYS A 15 0.04 -0.49 17.34
CA LYS A 15 -0.76 -1.36 18.20
C LYS A 15 -1.36 -2.53 17.41
N ARG A 16 -2.01 -2.27 16.27
CA ARG A 16 -2.57 -3.31 15.38
C ARG A 16 -1.50 -4.26 14.82
N ARG A 17 -0.26 -3.77 14.73
CA ARG A 17 0.92 -4.47 14.22
C ARG A 17 1.74 -5.16 15.32
N GLY A 18 1.24 -5.22 16.56
CA GLY A 18 1.91 -5.89 17.67
C GLY A 18 3.07 -5.12 18.28
N GLY A 19 3.04 -3.78 18.24
CA GLY A 19 4.06 -2.92 18.86
C GLY A 19 5.34 -2.77 18.03
N LEU A 20 5.25 -2.93 16.71
CA LEU A 20 6.38 -2.75 15.78
C LEU A 20 7.00 -1.34 15.94
N GLY A 21 8.30 -1.27 16.24
CA GLY A 21 9.02 0.00 16.41
C GLY A 21 9.53 0.64 15.11
N ASP A 22 9.57 -0.10 14.00
CA ASP A 22 9.95 0.43 12.69
C ASP A 22 8.71 0.77 11.86
N ASP A 23 8.42 2.08 11.76
CA ASP A 23 7.27 2.61 11.01
C ASP A 23 7.31 2.26 9.53
N ARG A 24 8.51 2.06 8.96
CA ARG A 24 8.67 1.68 7.56
C ARG A 24 7.99 0.37 7.26
N LEU A 25 7.87 -0.53 8.24
CA LEU A 25 7.32 -1.87 8.08
C LEU A 25 5.82 -1.96 8.35
N LEU A 26 5.18 -0.91 8.88
CA LEU A 26 3.77 -0.94 9.27
C LEU A 26 2.86 -1.28 8.08
N ALA A 27 3.13 -0.67 6.92
CA ALA A 27 2.31 -0.78 5.72
C ALA A 27 3.11 -1.21 4.46
N SER A 28 4.28 -1.86 4.63
CA SER A 28 5.21 -2.22 3.55
C SER A 28 4.85 -3.50 2.77
N GLY A 29 3.58 -3.84 2.66
CA GLY A 29 3.11 -5.06 2.03
C GLY A 29 1.58 -5.17 2.08
N PRO A 30 0.93 -5.95 1.20
CA PRO A 30 -0.53 -5.93 1.05
C PRO A 30 -1.24 -6.40 2.33
N ALA A 31 -0.80 -7.52 2.91
CA ALA A 31 -1.34 -8.00 4.18
C ALA A 31 -0.96 -7.06 5.34
N ARG A 32 0.20 -6.39 5.26
CA ARG A 32 0.64 -5.47 6.31
C ARG A 32 -0.19 -4.21 6.36
N LEU A 33 -0.43 -3.63 5.19
CA LEU A 33 -1.31 -2.49 4.96
C LEU A 33 -2.72 -2.78 5.50
N ALA A 34 -3.29 -3.94 5.17
CA ALA A 34 -4.61 -4.31 5.67
C ALA A 34 -4.65 -4.35 7.21
N GLN A 35 -3.66 -4.98 7.85
CA GLN A 35 -3.56 -5.03 9.31
C GLN A 35 -3.39 -3.64 9.94
N ALA A 36 -2.49 -2.81 9.40
CA ALA A 36 -2.26 -1.45 9.90
C ALA A 36 -3.54 -0.59 9.85
N LEU A 37 -4.26 -0.65 8.73
CA LEU A 37 -5.51 0.08 8.54
C LEU A 37 -6.72 -0.55 9.24
N GLY A 38 -6.59 -1.77 9.78
CA GLY A 38 -7.70 -2.49 10.40
C GLY A 38 -8.71 -3.02 9.37
N ILE A 39 -8.29 -3.21 8.13
CA ILE A 39 -9.12 -3.75 7.05
C ILE A 39 -9.19 -5.27 7.18
N SER A 40 -10.42 -5.75 7.35
CA SER A 40 -10.79 -7.16 7.46
C SER A 40 -11.68 -7.60 6.28
N ARG A 41 -12.12 -8.86 6.29
CA ARG A 41 -13.10 -9.38 5.30
C ARG A 41 -14.45 -8.65 5.33
N GLU A 42 -14.81 -8.03 6.44
CA GLU A 42 -16.06 -7.29 6.60
C GLU A 42 -16.14 -6.06 5.68
N HIS A 43 -14.98 -5.57 5.22
CA HIS A 43 -14.88 -4.44 4.30
C HIS A 43 -15.00 -4.87 2.83
N ASN A 44 -15.20 -6.16 2.56
CA ASN A 44 -15.35 -6.65 1.20
C ASN A 44 -16.67 -6.13 0.59
N GLY A 45 -16.58 -5.49 -0.57
CA GLY A 45 -17.72 -4.84 -1.22
C GLY A 45 -18.03 -3.42 -0.73
N THR A 46 -17.28 -2.90 0.26
CA THR A 46 -17.40 -1.50 0.68
C THR A 46 -17.03 -0.56 -0.47
N SER A 47 -17.90 0.42 -0.74
CA SER A 47 -17.61 1.47 -1.71
C SER A 47 -16.55 2.41 -1.16
N VAL A 48 -15.50 2.65 -1.96
CA VAL A 48 -14.49 3.68 -1.67
C VAL A 48 -14.85 5.05 -2.26
N LEU A 49 -15.97 5.13 -2.98
CA LEU A 49 -16.41 6.34 -3.70
C LEU A 49 -17.65 6.99 -3.08
N ARG A 50 -18.45 6.26 -2.30
CA ARG A 50 -19.77 6.72 -1.83
C ARG A 50 -20.08 6.21 -0.43
N GLY A 51 -20.00 7.09 0.58
CA GLY A 51 -20.57 6.89 1.92
C GLY A 51 -20.11 5.63 2.69
N GLY A 52 -19.00 5.01 2.28
CA GLY A 52 -18.43 3.84 2.96
C GLY A 52 -17.55 4.24 4.15
N SER A 53 -16.99 3.26 4.85
CA SER A 53 -16.02 3.48 5.93
C SER A 53 -14.58 3.67 5.45
N VAL A 54 -14.34 3.59 4.14
CA VAL A 54 -13.03 3.71 3.49
C VAL A 54 -13.14 4.71 2.37
N HIS A 55 -12.18 5.62 2.28
CA HIS A 55 -12.18 6.73 1.33
C HIS A 55 -10.82 6.86 0.66
N LEU A 56 -10.82 7.38 -0.57
CA LEU A 56 -9.63 7.80 -1.27
C LEU A 56 -9.70 9.31 -1.47
N TYR A 57 -8.62 9.99 -1.14
CA TYR A 57 -8.49 11.44 -1.27
C TYR A 57 -7.31 11.75 -2.19
N GLU A 58 -7.42 12.88 -2.87
CA GLU A 58 -6.33 13.50 -3.63
C GLU A 58 -5.98 14.83 -2.96
N ASP A 59 -4.71 15.18 -3.01
CA ASP A 59 -4.12 16.38 -2.42
C ASP A 59 -2.91 16.83 -3.27
N ASP A 60 -2.26 17.92 -2.86
CA ASP A 60 -1.08 18.45 -3.58
C ASP A 60 0.07 17.42 -3.70
N LEU A 61 0.17 16.47 -2.77
CA LEU A 61 1.16 15.40 -2.85
C LEU A 61 0.85 14.44 -4.00
N THR A 62 -0.43 14.17 -4.25
CA THR A 62 -0.88 13.33 -5.36
C THR A 62 -0.42 13.87 -6.72
N ASP A 63 -0.55 15.17 -6.96
CA ASP A 63 -0.12 15.80 -8.21
C ASP A 63 1.39 15.77 -8.41
N ARG A 64 2.16 16.01 -7.34
CA ARG A 64 3.62 15.88 -7.36
C ARG A 64 4.06 14.45 -7.67
N LEU A 65 3.40 13.44 -7.11
CA LEU A 65 3.73 12.04 -7.36
C LEU A 65 3.35 11.59 -8.79
N ARG A 66 2.25 12.13 -9.36
CA ARG A 66 1.85 11.84 -10.75
C ARG A 66 2.82 12.39 -11.79
N SER A 67 3.41 13.54 -11.52
CA SER A 67 4.43 14.14 -12.39
C SER A 67 5.83 13.55 -12.19
N GLY A 68 6.05 12.83 -11.09
CA GLY A 68 7.30 12.14 -10.78
C GLY A 68 7.49 10.80 -11.50
N PRO A 69 8.66 10.16 -11.32
CA PRO A 69 8.95 8.87 -11.94
C PRO A 69 8.12 7.74 -11.31
N VAL A 70 7.64 6.83 -12.14
CA VAL A 70 6.95 5.59 -11.73
C VAL A 70 7.64 4.39 -12.37
N SER A 71 8.17 3.48 -11.55
CA SER A 71 8.78 2.24 -12.04
C SER A 71 7.71 1.19 -12.31
N GLN A 72 7.85 0.48 -13.43
CA GLN A 72 7.06 -0.70 -13.77
C GLN A 72 7.92 -1.95 -13.59
N THR A 73 7.39 -2.93 -12.87
CA THR A 73 8.08 -4.19 -12.54
C THR A 73 7.14 -5.37 -12.56
N THR A 74 7.70 -6.58 -12.47
CA THR A 74 6.90 -7.80 -12.36
C THR A 74 6.17 -7.86 -11.01
N ARG A 75 5.03 -8.54 -10.99
CA ARG A 75 4.26 -8.74 -9.76
C ARG A 75 4.99 -9.72 -8.82
N ILE A 76 4.85 -9.51 -7.51
CA ILE A 76 5.46 -10.37 -6.48
C ILE A 76 4.48 -11.44 -6.04
N GLY A 77 4.96 -12.69 -5.95
CA GLY A 77 4.20 -13.83 -5.41
C GLY A 77 3.35 -14.56 -6.44
N LEU A 78 3.71 -14.49 -7.73
CA LEU A 78 3.08 -15.27 -8.79
C LEU A 78 3.90 -16.52 -9.10
N GLY A 79 3.22 -17.61 -9.44
CA GLY A 79 3.85 -18.82 -9.96
C GLY A 79 4.27 -18.66 -11.43
N VAL A 80 5.17 -19.53 -11.87
CA VAL A 80 5.68 -19.58 -13.25
C VAL A 80 4.53 -19.76 -14.24
N GLY A 81 4.52 -18.93 -15.31
CA GLY A 81 3.50 -18.97 -16.35
C GLY A 81 2.18 -18.31 -15.95
N LYS A 82 2.08 -17.69 -14.77
CA LYS A 82 0.86 -16.98 -14.31
C LYS A 82 0.93 -15.46 -14.58
N GLY A 83 1.68 -15.08 -15.61
CA GLY A 83 1.98 -13.69 -15.91
C GLY A 83 2.95 -13.07 -14.90
N ASP A 84 3.88 -13.89 -14.40
CA ASP A 84 5.02 -13.52 -13.57
C ASP A 84 6.11 -12.76 -14.35
N SER A 85 6.10 -12.87 -15.69
CA SER A 85 6.93 -12.06 -16.59
C SER A 85 6.34 -10.68 -16.93
N LEU A 86 5.06 -10.44 -16.65
CA LEU A 86 4.38 -9.20 -17.02
C LEU A 86 4.69 -8.07 -16.02
N ALA A 87 5.05 -6.90 -16.55
CA ALA A 87 5.41 -5.71 -15.77
C ALA A 87 4.18 -4.94 -15.22
N TRP A 88 3.26 -5.66 -14.55
CA TRP A 88 2.00 -5.11 -14.03
C TRP A 88 2.06 -4.74 -12.54
N ARG A 89 3.19 -4.21 -12.10
CA ARG A 89 3.36 -3.62 -10.77
C ARG A 89 3.97 -2.24 -10.92
N TRP A 90 3.29 -1.23 -10.38
CA TRP A 90 3.76 0.15 -10.34
C TRP A 90 4.28 0.49 -8.94
N VAL A 91 5.38 1.23 -8.87
CA VAL A 91 6.01 1.64 -7.62
C VAL A 91 6.69 3.00 -7.78
N VAL A 92 6.64 3.83 -6.72
CA VAL A 92 7.46 5.04 -6.63
C VAL A 92 8.92 4.62 -6.40
N PRO A 93 9.85 4.87 -7.35
CA PRO A 93 11.22 4.38 -7.27
C PRO A 93 11.92 4.87 -6.00
N GLY A 94 12.66 3.98 -5.32
CA GLY A 94 13.43 4.35 -4.11
C GLY A 94 12.61 4.65 -2.86
N HIS A 95 11.27 4.64 -2.93
CA HIS A 95 10.42 5.05 -1.81
C HIS A 95 10.64 4.17 -0.56
N PRO A 96 10.90 4.75 0.62
CA PRO A 96 11.16 4.03 1.86
C PRO A 96 10.14 2.94 2.22
N HIS A 97 8.87 3.25 2.01
CA HIS A 97 7.72 2.43 2.38
C HIS A 97 7.29 1.45 1.28
N ALA A 98 7.92 1.49 0.10
CA ALA A 98 7.60 0.56 -0.97
C ALA A 98 8.10 -0.87 -0.67
N SER A 99 7.22 -1.85 -0.88
CA SER A 99 7.60 -3.27 -0.83
C SER A 99 8.52 -3.60 -2.01
N ARG A 100 9.79 -3.96 -1.77
CA ARG A 100 10.83 -4.22 -2.79
C ARG A 100 10.95 -3.06 -3.80
N ARG A 101 11.85 -2.13 -3.49
CA ARG A 101 12.02 -0.76 -4.05
C ARG A 101 12.56 -0.66 -5.49
N ARG A 102 12.38 -1.69 -6.32
CA ARG A 102 12.76 -1.68 -7.74
C ARG A 102 11.51 -1.57 -8.58
#